data_AF-A0A1F8P2A1-F1
#
_entry.id   AF-A0A1F8P2A1-F1
#
_cell.length_a   1.000
_cell.length_b   1.000
_cell.length_c   1.000
_cell.angle_alpha   90.00
_cell.angle_beta   90.00
_cell.angle_gamma   90.00
#
_symmetry.space_group_name_H-M   'P 1'
#
loop_
_entity.id
_entity.type
_entity.pdbx_description
1 polymer ?
#
loop_
_entity_poly.entity_id
_entity_poly.type
_entity_poly.pdbx_seq_one_letter_code
_entity_poly.pdbx_strand_id
1 'polypeptide(L)'
;MVMKVERLTISIPSDLLKLADEIAKEKKISRSKVVSSCLQEMAQKRLEERMAEGYRKMAKESLAFAHEAMNLGKETLPEWK
;
A
#
# COMPACT_ATOMS: atom_id res chain seq x y z
N MET A 1 -8.09 -10.58 16.83
CA MET A 1 -7.07 -9.60 17.27
C MET A 1 -7.81 -8.35 17.69
N VAL A 2 -7.88 -8.04 18.99
CA VAL A 2 -8.60 -6.85 19.47
C VAL A 2 -7.80 -5.61 19.04
N MET A 3 -8.37 -4.76 18.20
CA MET A 3 -7.71 -3.52 17.78
C MET A 3 -7.62 -2.59 18.99
N LYS A 4 -6.40 -2.34 19.46
CA LYS A 4 -6.15 -1.36 20.53
C LYS A 4 -6.40 0.04 19.95
N VAL A 5 -7.39 0.74 20.50
CA VAL A 5 -7.73 2.11 20.09
C VAL A 5 -7.13 3.08 21.10
N GLU A 6 -6.30 4.00 20.62
CA GLU A 6 -5.70 5.08 21.41
C GLU A 6 -6.38 6.42 21.08
N ARG A 7 -6.53 7.29 22.09
CA ARG A 7 -7.13 8.62 21.89
C ARG A 7 -6.07 9.59 21.36
N LEU A 8 -6.40 10.29 20.28
CA LEU A 8 -5.56 11.32 19.67
C LEU A 8 -6.31 12.66 19.67
N THR A 9 -5.66 13.71 20.17
CA THR A 9 -6.15 15.10 20.10
C THR A 9 -5.24 15.88 19.17
N ILE A 10 -5.80 16.51 18.13
CA ILE A 10 -5.06 17.29 17.14
C ILE A 10 -5.78 18.61 16.86
N SER A 11 -5.00 19.63 16.56
CA SER A 11 -5.50 20.88 15.98
C SER A 11 -5.49 20.74 14.46
N ILE A 12 -6.61 21.04 13.80
CA ILE A 12 -6.73 21.02 12.34
C ILE A 12 -7.38 22.32 11.85
N PRO A 13 -7.07 22.78 10.62
CA PRO A 13 -7.76 23.89 9.98
C PRO A 13 -9.29 23.73 10.00
N SER A 14 -10.01 24.83 10.20
CA SER A 14 -11.47 24.85 10.27
C SER A 14 -12.13 24.26 9.03
N ASP A 15 -11.54 24.48 7.86
CA ASP A 15 -12.11 24.03 6.58
C ASP A 15 -11.98 22.52 6.41
N LEU A 16 -10.89 21.92 6.91
CA LEU A 16 -10.75 20.46 6.95
C LEU A 16 -11.70 19.82 7.96
N LEU A 17 -11.99 20.49 9.09
CA LEU A 17 -12.99 20.01 10.03
C LEU A 17 -14.39 20.00 9.41
N LYS A 18 -14.77 21.06 8.69
CA LYS A 18 -16.06 21.13 7.97
C LYS A 18 -16.18 20.01 6.94
N LEU A 19 -15.14 19.80 6.14
CA LEU A 19 -15.10 18.70 5.17
C LEU A 19 -15.24 17.34 5.85
N ALA A 20 -14.56 17.12 6.97
CA ALA A 20 -14.69 15.88 7.72
C ALA A 20 -16.11 15.68 8.28
N ASP A 21 -16.77 16.74 8.71
CA ASP A 21 -18.17 16.71 9.16
C ASP A 21 -19.17 16.40 8.03
N GLU A 22 -18.96 16.96 6.85
CA GLU A 22 -19.77 16.67 5.65
C GLU A 22 -19.64 15.20 5.26
N ILE A 23 -18.42 14.69 5.12
CA ILE A 23 -18.16 13.28 4.79
C ILE A 23 -18.73 12.35 5.87
N ALA A 24 -18.60 12.72 7.15
CA ALA A 24 -19.15 11.95 8.26
C ALA A 24 -20.67 11.82 8.16
N LYS A 25 -21.37 12.92 7.82
CA LYS A 25 -22.82 12.92 7.60
C LYS A 25 -23.23 12.08 6.39
N GLU A 26 -22.59 12.30 5.24
CA GLU A 26 -22.88 11.57 4.00
C GLU A 26 -22.75 10.06 4.19
N LYS A 27 -21.66 9.64 4.84
CA LYS A 27 -21.34 8.22 5.05
C LYS A 27 -21.95 7.63 6.33
N LYS A 28 -22.66 8.44 7.13
CA LYS A 28 -23.23 8.05 8.44
C LYS A 28 -22.19 7.42 9.38
N ILE A 29 -21.01 8.00 9.45
CA ILE A 29 -19.90 7.55 10.31
C ILE A 29 -19.43 8.69 11.22
N SER A 30 -18.60 8.38 12.22
CA SER A 30 -18.01 9.41 13.08
C SER A 30 -16.89 10.18 12.36
N ARG A 31 -16.66 11.43 12.78
CA ARG A 31 -15.46 12.21 12.39
C ARG A 31 -14.17 11.43 12.59
N SER A 32 -14.03 10.75 13.74
CA SER A 32 -12.85 9.93 14.04
C SER A 32 -12.67 8.79 13.04
N LYS A 33 -13.78 8.20 12.56
CA LYS A 33 -13.73 7.17 11.52
C LYS A 33 -13.26 7.74 10.19
N VAL A 34 -13.75 8.92 9.79
CA VAL A 34 -13.27 9.64 8.59
C VAL A 34 -11.76 9.84 8.64
N VAL A 35 -11.25 10.40 9.74
CA VAL A 35 -9.81 10.63 9.92
C VAL A 35 -9.03 9.31 9.89
N SER A 36 -9.51 8.28 10.60
CA SER A 36 -8.84 6.97 10.60
C SER A 36 -8.78 6.32 9.23
N SER A 37 -9.85 6.44 8.43
CA SER A 37 -9.91 5.89 7.08
C SER A 37 -8.98 6.63 6.12
N CYS A 38 -8.87 7.96 6.25
CA CYS A 38 -7.91 8.75 5.49
C CYS A 38 -6.46 8.32 5.80
N LEU A 39 -6.15 8.13 7.09
CA LEU A 39 -4.82 7.63 7.51
C LEU A 39 -4.53 6.22 6.97
N GLN A 40 -5.53 5.33 6.95
CA GLN A 40 -5.39 4.00 6.37
C GLN A 40 -5.12 4.05 4.86
N GLU A 41 -5.84 4.91 4.13
CA GLU A 41 -5.63 5.09 2.70
C GLU A 41 -4.23 5.65 2.40
N MET A 42 -3.77 6.63 3.18
CA MET A 42 -2.40 7.15 3.06
C MET A 42 -1.35 6.08 3.35
N ALA A 43 -1.58 5.23 4.35
CA ALA A 43 -0.67 4.13 4.68
C ALA A 43 -0.59 3.10 3.54
N GLN A 44 -1.74 2.79 2.93
CA GLN A 44 -1.82 1.88 1.79
C GLN A 44 -1.07 2.44 0.56
N LYS A 45 -1.28 3.71 0.20
CA LYS A 45 -0.55 4.36 -0.90
C LYS A 45 0.97 4.33 -0.69
N ARG A 46 1.43 4.63 0.53
CA ARG A 46 2.86 4.53 0.89
C ARG A 46 3.41 3.11 0.83
N LEU A 47 2.58 2.09 1.09
CA LEU A 47 2.99 0.70 0.94
C LEU A 47 3.15 0.35 -0.53
N GLU A 48 2.17 0.71 -1.36
CA GLU A 48 2.19 0.49 -2.82
C GLU A 48 3.37 1.17 -3.50
N GLU A 49 3.67 2.42 -3.14
CA GLU A 49 4.83 3.15 -3.66
C GLU A 49 6.16 2.43 -3.33
N ARG A 50 6.30 1.95 -2.08
CA ARG A 50 7.48 1.19 -1.66
C ARG A 50 7.59 -0.16 -2.36
N MET A 51 6.47 -0.85 -2.57
CA MET A 51 6.45 -2.10 -3.34
C MET A 51 6.87 -1.84 -4.79
N ALA A 52 6.30 -0.83 -5.44
CA ALA A 52 6.65 -0.45 -6.80
C ALA A 52 8.14 -0.10 -6.93
N GLU A 53 8.71 0.61 -5.96
CA GLU A 53 10.14 0.88 -5.91
C GLU A 53 10.97 -0.42 -5.76
N GLY A 54 10.57 -1.30 -4.84
CA GLY A 54 11.22 -2.60 -4.64
C GLY A 54 11.23 -3.44 -5.90
N TYR A 55 10.07 -3.60 -6.56
CA TYR A 55 9.96 -4.31 -7.83
C TYR A 55 10.84 -3.70 -8.92
N ARG A 56 10.87 -2.37 -9.04
CA ARG A 56 11.73 -1.68 -10.02
C ARG A 56 13.22 -1.96 -9.77
N LYS A 57 13.66 -1.95 -8.51
CA LYS A 57 15.06 -2.25 -8.15
C LYS A 57 15.42 -3.69 -8.49
N MET A 58 14.54 -4.64 -8.16
CA MET A 58 14.76 -6.07 -8.39
C MET A 58 14.63 -6.47 -9.86
N ALA A 59 13.93 -5.71 -10.69
CA ALA A 59 13.65 -6.07 -12.08
C ALA A 59 14.93 -6.30 -12.91
N LYS A 60 15.97 -5.48 -12.72
CA LYS A 60 17.23 -5.61 -13.47
C LYS A 60 17.97 -6.89 -13.11
N GLU A 61 18.08 -7.18 -11.81
CA GLU A 61 18.75 -8.40 -11.31
C GLU A 61 17.95 -9.65 -11.65
N SER A 62 16.62 -9.59 -11.53
CA SER A 62 15.72 -10.69 -11.90
C SER A 62 15.77 -11.00 -13.40
N LEU A 63 15.87 -9.97 -14.25
CA LEU A 63 16.01 -10.15 -15.69
C LEU A 63 17.36 -10.79 -16.04
N ALA A 64 18.46 -10.31 -15.46
CA ALA A 64 19.79 -10.89 -15.68
C ALA A 64 19.84 -12.36 -15.25
N PHE A 65 19.34 -12.65 -14.05
CA PHE A 65 19.24 -14.02 -13.55
C PHE A 65 18.35 -14.90 -14.44
N ALA A 66 17.20 -14.41 -14.90
CA ALA A 66 16.32 -15.17 -15.80
C ALA A 66 17.00 -15.52 -17.12
N HIS A 67 17.78 -14.59 -17.70
CA HIS A 67 18.56 -14.87 -18.90
C HIS A 67 19.64 -15.95 -18.66
N GLU A 68 20.40 -15.83 -17.57
CA GLU A 68 21.42 -16.81 -17.20
C GLU A 68 20.81 -18.20 -16.93
N ALA A 69 19.73 -18.25 -16.14
CA ALA A 69 19.02 -19.47 -15.82
C ALA A 69 18.38 -20.12 -17.06
N MET A 70 17.86 -19.33 -18.01
CA MET A 70 17.28 -19.86 -19.24
C MET A 70 18.34 -20.46 -20.17
N ASN A 71 19.56 -19.91 -20.19
CA ASN A 71 20.68 -20.48 -20.93
C ASN A 71 21.11 -21.83 -20.33
N LEU A 72 21.27 -21.90 -19.00
CA LEU A 72 21.57 -23.16 -18.29
C LEU A 72 20.44 -24.20 -18.41
N GLY A 73 19.19 -23.74 -18.38
CA GLY A 73 18.02 -24.60 -18.50
C GLY A 73 17.95 -25.33 -19.84
N LYS A 74 18.36 -24.69 -20.94
CA LYS A 74 18.43 -25.33 -22.27
C LYS A 74 19.38 -26.54 -22.31
N GLU A 75 20.41 -26.55 -21.46
CA GLU A 75 21.41 -27.61 -21.43
C GLU A 75 21.01 -28.78 -20.53
N THR A 76 20.11 -28.56 -19.57
CA THR A 76 19.88 -29.49 -18.45
C THR A 76 18.44 -29.92 -18.27
N LEU A 77 17.46 -29.13 -18.73
CA LEU A 77 16.04 -29.48 -18.61
C LEU A 77 15.64 -30.42 -19.75
N PRO A 78 15.03 -31.58 -19.45
CA PRO A 78 14.47 -32.44 -20.48
C PRO A 78 13.27 -31.75 -21.15
N GLU A 79 13.10 -31.93 -22.47
CA GLU A 79 11.86 -31.53 -23.14
C GLU A 79 10.70 -32.32 -22.54
N TRP A 80 9.83 -31.64 -21.80
CA TRP A 80 8.55 -32.23 -21.40
C TRP A 80 7.64 -32.31 -22.62
N LYS A 81 7.35 -33.55 -23.05
CA LYS A 81 6.29 -33.90 -23.99
C LYS A 81 4.92 -33.89 -23.34
#